data_AF-A0A9W9YXG3-F1
#
_entry.id   AF-A0A9W9YXG3-F1
#
_cell.length_a   1.000
_cell.length_b   1.000
_cell.length_c   1.000
_cell.angle_alpha   90.00
_cell.angle_beta   90.00
_cell.angle_gamma   90.00
#
_symmetry.space_group_name_H-M   'P 1'
#
loop_
_entity.id
_entity.type
_entity.pdbx_description
1 polymer ?
#
loop_
_entity_poly.entity_id
_entity_poly.type
_entity_poly.pdbx_seq_one_letter_code
_entity_poly.pdbx_strand_id
1 'polypeptide(L)'
;MVMLLDYQQNGFYFGNERFRNKKVEILNKENTIPHILEIQQALVTHRIKLRAALARSRIRDCAISVEALLPKEEQDKLQYAAQQPVYARVNTWKASYGDVLETLTSEGFLMEDNLPSPEDDDNPSGLRCFMRDQHFENLLVFSPTIKFDLYEHDLVLDGKLSIQDKSTVVAAEVVNTMVLEFASQKEKAVQLIPGTDVKSFLGEGDDVLQTHAESGNLTAHLSSLIHPDRKVFAFGVTPDSYEQIEDKLERMAARNVNLQEESFLDALPTEERLKKVRIIVVNVPCSKSGIVNPVDFVLQEGVTSSIKELARGNIDTSKVKGTGIPALEFSEACDEVPASSGDHLHHAFHSQLGKHGRGEESYGDEPRRTEQADEFLRAHACSAEASAEFEGGS
;
A
#
# COMPACT_ATOMS: atom_id res chain seq x y z
N MET A 1 9.37 6.75 -3.12
CA MET A 1 8.25 6.77 -2.15
C MET A 1 8.47 5.81 -0.97
N VAL A 2 8.98 4.59 -1.18
CA VAL A 2 9.36 3.66 -0.09
C VAL A 2 10.36 4.27 0.91
N MET A 3 11.34 5.05 0.44
CA MET A 3 12.28 5.75 1.35
C MET A 3 11.64 6.86 2.20
N LEU A 4 10.46 7.38 1.84
CA LEU A 4 9.76 8.41 2.63
C LEU A 4 8.89 7.79 3.74
N LEU A 5 8.32 6.61 3.50
CA LEU A 5 7.61 5.81 4.51
C LEU A 5 8.58 5.28 5.58
N ASP A 6 9.78 4.85 5.17
CA ASP A 6 10.85 4.44 6.09
C ASP A 6 11.35 5.62 6.97
N TYR A 7 11.19 6.85 6.48
CA TYR A 7 11.44 8.06 7.26
C TYR A 7 10.36 8.31 8.32
N GLN A 8 9.09 7.96 8.09
CA GLN A 8 8.05 8.12 9.11
C GLN A 8 8.21 7.12 10.27
N GLN A 9 8.58 5.86 9.98
CA GLN A 9 8.71 4.82 11.00
C GLN A 9 9.99 4.95 11.86
N ASN A 10 11.05 5.61 11.35
CA ASN A 10 12.32 5.80 12.08
C ASN A 10 12.36 7.05 12.99
N GLY A 11 11.21 7.51 13.51
CA GLY A 11 11.18 8.59 14.50
C GLY A 11 11.64 9.95 13.96
N PHE A 12 11.24 10.24 12.72
CA PHE A 12 11.58 11.49 12.01
C PHE A 12 10.45 12.53 12.08
N TYR A 13 9.58 12.44 13.09
CA TYR A 13 8.68 13.52 13.52
C TYR A 13 9.23 14.26 14.75
N PHE A 14 8.96 15.57 14.78
CA PHE A 14 9.11 16.42 15.96
C PHE A 14 8.26 15.83 17.09
N GLY A 15 8.87 15.48 18.23
CA GLY A 15 8.09 15.17 19.45
C GLY A 15 8.37 13.85 20.17
N ASN A 16 9.49 13.15 19.97
CA ASN A 16 9.91 12.13 20.94
C ASN A 16 11.42 12.15 21.18
N GLU A 17 11.81 12.89 22.22
CA GLU A 17 13.20 12.96 22.73
C GLU A 17 13.76 11.58 23.16
N ARG A 18 12.90 10.56 23.26
CA ARG A 18 13.26 9.19 23.66
C ARG A 18 14.20 8.45 22.70
N PHE A 19 14.31 8.87 21.43
CA PHE A 19 15.14 8.20 20.43
C PHE A 19 16.47 8.90 20.10
N ARG A 20 16.80 10.01 20.78
CA ARG A 20 18.00 10.81 20.49
C ARG A 20 19.32 10.04 20.70
N ASN A 21 19.29 8.99 21.53
CA ASN A 21 20.46 8.21 21.93
C ASN A 21 20.53 6.78 21.35
N LYS A 22 19.55 6.34 20.54
CA LYS A 22 19.68 5.06 19.85
C LYS A 22 20.60 5.25 18.64
N LYS A 23 21.75 4.60 18.66
CA LYS A 23 22.61 4.44 17.48
C LYS A 23 21.75 3.76 16.42
N VAL A 24 21.43 4.46 15.34
CA VAL A 24 20.72 3.88 14.19
C VAL A 24 21.71 2.91 13.55
N GLU A 25 21.63 1.64 13.93
CA GLU A 25 22.38 0.59 13.28
C GLU A 25 21.70 0.26 11.95
N ILE A 26 22.46 0.35 10.86
CA ILE A 26 21.99 -0.04 9.54
C ILE A 26 21.71 -1.54 9.58
N LEU A 27 20.43 -1.91 9.55
CA LEU A 27 20.00 -3.31 9.41
C LEU A 27 20.45 -3.83 8.03
N ASN A 28 20.87 -5.10 7.96
CA ASN A 28 21.23 -5.83 6.72
C ASN A 28 22.56 -5.45 6.03
N LYS A 29 23.66 -5.27 6.78
CA LYS A 29 25.00 -5.04 6.19
C LYS A 29 25.46 -6.11 5.20
N GLU A 30 25.05 -7.36 5.36
CA GLU A 30 25.59 -8.49 4.61
C GLU A 30 25.04 -8.64 3.18
N ASN A 31 23.88 -8.04 2.86
CA ASN A 31 23.21 -8.17 1.56
C ASN A 31 22.97 -6.83 0.84
N THR A 32 23.60 -5.74 1.28
CA THR A 32 23.33 -4.40 0.73
C THR A 32 24.37 -3.99 -0.30
N ILE A 33 23.91 -3.54 -1.47
CA ILE A 33 24.76 -3.00 -2.54
C ILE A 33 25.61 -1.85 -1.96
N PRO A 34 26.95 -1.81 -2.18
CA PRO A 34 27.84 -0.83 -1.55
C PRO A 34 27.40 0.63 -1.70
N HIS A 35 26.92 1.03 -2.88
CA HIS A 35 26.40 2.39 -3.10
C HIS A 35 25.14 2.71 -2.29
N ILE A 36 24.28 1.72 -2.01
CA ILE A 36 23.10 1.92 -1.15
C ILE A 36 23.54 2.18 0.29
N LEU A 37 24.57 1.47 0.78
CA LEU A 37 25.15 1.72 2.11
C LEU A 37 25.76 3.11 2.21
N GLU A 38 26.48 3.57 1.18
CA GLU A 38 27.04 4.93 1.12
C GLU A 38 25.93 5.99 1.19
N ILE A 39 24.85 5.81 0.42
CA ILE A 39 23.68 6.70 0.44
C ILE A 39 23.02 6.69 1.82
N GLN A 40 22.78 5.51 2.41
CA GLN A 40 22.20 5.39 3.75
C GLN A 40 23.06 6.11 4.80
N GLN A 41 24.37 5.90 4.77
CA GLN A 41 25.30 6.54 5.69
C GLN A 41 25.31 8.06 5.50
N ALA A 42 25.25 8.55 4.26
CA ALA A 42 25.16 9.96 3.94
C ALA A 42 23.85 10.58 4.49
N LEU A 43 22.71 9.91 4.28
CA LEU A 43 21.39 10.32 4.81
C LEU A 43 21.40 10.41 6.34
N VAL A 44 21.96 9.40 7.03
CA VAL A 44 22.05 9.38 8.50
C VAL A 44 22.96 10.52 9.01
N THR A 45 24.10 10.74 8.34
CA THR A 45 25.05 11.80 8.70
C THR A 45 24.44 13.19 8.55
N HIS A 46 23.63 13.39 7.51
CA HIS A 46 23.00 14.67 7.19
C HIS A 46 21.59 14.84 7.77
N ARG A 47 21.10 13.88 8.58
CA ARG A 47 19.72 13.86 9.08
C ARG A 47 19.25 15.18 9.68
N ILE A 48 20.12 15.87 10.43
CA ILE A 48 19.78 17.15 11.09
C ILE A 48 19.57 18.24 10.04
N LYS A 49 20.47 18.33 9.05
CA LYS A 49 20.38 19.31 7.97
C LYS A 49 19.16 19.04 7.09
N LEU A 50 18.87 17.76 6.78
CA LEU A 50 17.69 17.34 6.02
C LEU A 50 16.38 17.66 6.77
N ARG A 51 16.31 17.40 8.09
CA ARG A 51 15.16 17.79 8.93
C ARG A 51 14.94 19.30 8.90
N ALA A 52 16.01 20.07 9.06
CA ALA A 52 15.92 21.53 9.05
C ALA A 52 15.48 22.05 7.68
N ALA A 53 15.98 21.46 6.58
CA ALA A 53 15.54 21.80 5.23
C ALA A 53 14.06 21.47 4.99
N LEU A 54 13.60 20.28 5.39
CA LEU A 54 12.20 19.89 5.27
C LEU A 54 11.29 20.80 6.11
N ALA A 55 11.68 21.13 7.34
CA ALA A 55 10.94 22.06 8.20
C ALA A 55 10.84 23.46 7.58
N ARG A 56 11.95 23.99 7.03
CA ARG A 56 11.93 25.27 6.30
C ARG A 56 11.03 25.22 5.07
N SER A 57 11.02 24.11 4.33
CA SER A 57 10.10 23.92 3.20
C SER A 57 8.64 23.96 3.65
N ARG A 58 8.29 23.25 4.73
CA ARG A 58 6.93 23.26 5.29
C ARG A 58 6.47 24.65 5.70
N ILE A 59 7.35 25.43 6.35
CA ILE A 59 7.03 26.80 6.77
C ILE A 59 6.86 27.71 5.54
N ARG A 60 7.80 27.65 4.58
CA ARG A 60 7.74 28.45 3.34
C ARG A 60 6.46 28.18 2.56
N ASP A 61 6.09 26.91 2.44
CA ASP A 61 4.96 26.47 1.62
C ASP A 61 3.65 26.36 2.44
N CYS A 62 3.65 26.80 3.70
CA CYS A 62 2.52 26.73 4.64
C CYS A 62 1.88 25.33 4.73
N ALA A 63 2.69 24.28 4.61
CA ALA A 63 2.22 22.90 4.53
C ALA A 63 1.91 22.30 5.92
N ILE A 64 0.62 22.04 6.15
CA ILE A 64 0.11 21.45 7.41
C ILE A 64 0.65 20.04 7.67
N SER A 65 1.04 19.31 6.62
CA SER A 65 1.66 17.99 6.70
C SER A 65 2.81 17.86 5.70
N VAL A 66 3.54 16.75 5.74
CA VAL A 66 4.61 16.48 4.75
C VAL A 66 3.99 16.12 3.39
N GLU A 67 2.84 15.45 3.41
CA GLU A 67 2.08 15.04 2.24
C GLU A 67 1.55 16.26 1.47
N ALA A 68 1.20 17.34 2.19
CA ALA A 68 0.80 18.61 1.59
C ALA A 68 1.91 19.30 0.77
N LEU A 69 3.17 18.85 0.87
CA LEU A 69 4.27 19.31 0.01
C LEU A 69 4.31 18.59 -1.35
N LEU A 70 3.56 17.50 -1.53
CA LEU A 70 3.54 16.75 -2.77
C LEU A 70 2.69 17.47 -3.83
N PRO A 71 2.92 17.24 -5.14
CA PRO A 71 2.01 17.70 -6.18
C PRO A 71 0.57 17.23 -5.93
N LYS A 72 -0.42 18.01 -6.36
CA LYS A 72 -1.84 17.73 -6.09
C LYS A 72 -2.25 16.34 -6.57
N GLU A 73 -1.73 15.89 -7.71
CA GLU A 73 -1.98 14.56 -8.25
C GLU A 73 -1.48 13.43 -7.34
N GLU A 74 -0.37 13.62 -6.63
CA GLU A 74 0.15 12.64 -5.69
C GLU A 74 -0.60 12.70 -4.34
N GLN A 75 -1.04 13.88 -3.93
CA GLN A 75 -1.94 14.02 -2.76
C GLN A 75 -3.26 13.30 -3.00
N ASP A 76 -3.88 13.49 -4.16
CA ASP A 76 -5.16 12.87 -4.50
C ASP A 76 -5.02 11.34 -4.58
N LYS A 77 -3.90 10.82 -5.08
CA LYS A 77 -3.60 9.38 -5.03
C LYS A 77 -3.45 8.85 -3.61
N LEU A 78 -2.76 9.58 -2.73
CA LEU A 78 -2.61 9.17 -1.32
C LEU A 78 -3.95 9.19 -0.59
N GLN A 79 -4.78 10.21 -0.84
CA GLN A 79 -6.13 10.30 -0.28
C GLN A 79 -7.00 9.13 -0.77
N TYR A 80 -7.02 8.88 -2.08
CA TYR A 80 -7.74 7.74 -2.66
C TYR A 80 -7.24 6.41 -2.10
N ALA A 81 -5.92 6.24 -1.95
CA ALA A 81 -5.30 5.06 -1.38
C ALA A 81 -5.70 4.84 0.09
N ALA A 82 -5.78 5.90 0.89
CA ALA A 82 -6.19 5.82 2.30
C ALA A 82 -7.68 5.48 2.47
N GLN A 83 -8.50 5.82 1.48
CA GLN A 83 -9.94 5.55 1.46
C GLN A 83 -10.28 4.18 0.86
N GLN A 84 -9.31 3.40 0.38
CA GLN A 84 -9.60 2.08 -0.20
C GLN A 84 -10.20 1.14 0.86
N PRO A 85 -11.35 0.52 0.57
CA PRO A 85 -11.91 -0.47 1.47
C PRO A 85 -11.04 -1.72 1.54
N VAL A 86 -11.20 -2.48 2.61
CA VAL A 86 -10.53 -3.78 2.77
C VAL A 86 -11.50 -4.86 2.33
N TYR A 87 -11.08 -5.64 1.33
CA TYR A 87 -11.85 -6.77 0.83
C TYR A 87 -11.40 -8.04 1.53
N ALA A 88 -12.36 -8.81 2.04
CA ALA A 88 -12.07 -10.11 2.62
C ALA A 88 -13.08 -11.16 2.16
N ARG A 89 -12.55 -12.22 1.55
CA ARG A 89 -13.30 -13.32 0.98
C ARG A 89 -13.55 -14.39 2.04
N VAL A 90 -14.78 -14.88 2.13
CA VAL A 90 -15.12 -16.05 2.93
C VAL A 90 -14.55 -17.31 2.28
N ASN A 91 -13.77 -18.07 3.05
CA ASN A 91 -13.21 -19.32 2.62
C ASN A 91 -14.20 -20.47 2.87
N THR A 92 -14.88 -20.87 1.80
CA THR A 92 -15.92 -21.91 1.81
C THR A 92 -15.43 -23.30 2.21
N TRP A 93 -14.11 -23.55 2.23
CA TRP A 93 -13.56 -24.78 2.80
C TRP A 93 -13.65 -24.87 4.32
N LYS A 94 -13.71 -23.73 5.03
CA LYS A 94 -13.56 -23.67 6.48
C LYS A 94 -14.77 -23.13 7.21
N ALA A 95 -15.56 -22.28 6.57
CA ALA A 95 -16.75 -21.68 7.16
C ALA A 95 -17.78 -21.39 6.07
N SER A 96 -19.06 -21.40 6.45
CA SER A 96 -20.11 -20.86 5.59
C SER A 96 -20.14 -19.33 5.68
N TYR A 97 -20.71 -18.68 4.67
CA TYR A 97 -20.94 -17.25 4.69
C TYR A 97 -21.77 -16.82 5.92
N GLY A 98 -22.80 -17.61 6.26
CA GLY A 98 -23.65 -17.36 7.43
C GLY A 98 -22.88 -17.40 8.75
N ASP A 99 -22.02 -18.39 8.95
CA ASP A 99 -21.23 -18.52 10.18
C ASP A 99 -20.28 -17.32 10.38
N VAL A 100 -19.68 -16.85 9.29
CA VAL A 100 -18.80 -15.67 9.32
C VAL A 100 -19.60 -14.41 9.69
N LEU A 101 -20.78 -14.22 9.09
CA LEU A 101 -21.64 -13.09 9.41
C LEU A 101 -22.10 -13.11 10.88
N GLU A 102 -22.51 -14.27 11.38
CA GLU A 102 -22.92 -14.44 12.77
C GLU A 102 -21.78 -14.13 13.73
N THR A 103 -20.58 -14.65 13.45
CA THR A 103 -19.38 -14.39 14.24
C THR A 103 -19.08 -12.90 14.31
N LEU A 104 -18.98 -12.22 13.15
CA LEU A 104 -18.73 -10.78 13.08
C LEU A 104 -19.79 -9.98 13.85
N THR A 105 -21.08 -10.30 13.65
CA THR A 105 -22.18 -9.59 14.32
C THR A 105 -22.14 -9.80 15.83
N SER A 106 -21.83 -11.01 16.29
CA SER A 106 -21.72 -11.34 17.72
C SER A 106 -20.55 -10.62 18.41
N GLU A 107 -19.50 -10.29 17.65
CA GLU A 107 -18.33 -9.55 18.10
C GLU A 107 -18.49 -8.02 17.98
N GLY A 108 -19.68 -7.56 17.61
CA GLY A 108 -20.03 -6.14 17.57
C GLY A 108 -19.69 -5.44 16.26
N PHE A 109 -19.41 -6.19 15.19
CA PHE A 109 -19.35 -5.61 13.85
C PHE A 109 -20.77 -5.32 13.33
N LEU A 110 -20.98 -4.12 12.80
CA LEU A 110 -22.24 -3.68 12.22
C LEU A 110 -22.26 -3.95 10.71
N MET A 111 -23.26 -4.69 10.26
CA MET A 111 -23.50 -4.88 8.83
C MET A 111 -24.33 -3.70 8.31
N GLU A 112 -23.75 -2.90 7.42
CA GLU A 112 -24.38 -1.72 6.83
C GLU A 112 -24.65 -1.91 5.35
N ASP A 113 -25.59 -1.15 4.79
CA ASP A 113 -25.86 -1.14 3.34
C ASP A 113 -24.77 -0.39 2.57
N ASN A 114 -24.13 0.60 3.20
CA ASN A 114 -23.02 1.36 2.65
C ASN A 114 -21.96 1.58 3.73
N LEU A 115 -20.68 1.55 3.35
CA LEU A 115 -19.62 1.94 4.26
C LEU A 115 -19.70 3.45 4.54
N PRO A 116 -19.51 3.88 5.80
CA PRO A 116 -19.50 5.29 6.16
C PRO A 116 -18.44 6.06 5.37
N SER A 117 -18.79 7.28 4.93
CA SER A 117 -17.77 8.16 4.38
C SER A 117 -16.90 8.69 5.52
N PRO A 118 -15.58 8.83 5.31
CA PRO A 118 -14.73 9.59 6.24
C PRO A 118 -15.12 11.08 6.34
N GLU A 119 -16.00 11.57 5.46
CA GLU A 119 -16.51 12.94 5.46
C GLU A 119 -17.82 13.11 6.25
N ASP A 120 -18.40 12.02 6.77
CA ASP A 120 -19.63 12.07 7.56
C ASP A 120 -19.30 12.49 9.01
N ASP A 121 -19.60 13.74 9.37
CA ASP A 121 -19.37 14.32 10.70
C ASP A 121 -20.07 13.54 11.85
N ASP A 122 -21.14 12.81 11.54
CA ASP A 122 -21.90 12.00 12.49
C ASP A 122 -21.34 10.58 12.70
N ASN A 123 -20.24 10.21 12.03
CA ASN A 123 -19.70 8.86 12.12
C ASN A 123 -18.85 8.71 13.40
N PRO A 124 -19.28 7.89 14.38
CA PRO A 124 -18.49 7.67 15.58
C PRO A 124 -17.13 7.06 15.21
N SER A 125 -16.05 7.72 15.64
CA SER A 125 -14.70 7.25 15.41
C SER A 125 -14.53 5.83 15.97
N GLY A 126 -14.16 4.88 15.11
CA GLY A 126 -13.94 3.48 15.50
C GLY A 126 -15.11 2.53 15.27
N LEU A 127 -16.14 2.92 14.51
CA LEU A 127 -17.22 2.00 14.14
C LEU A 127 -16.69 0.82 13.32
N ARG A 128 -16.88 -0.39 13.85
CA ARG A 128 -16.55 -1.65 13.18
C ARG A 128 -17.67 -2.02 12.23
N CYS A 129 -17.65 -1.48 11.02
CA CYS A 129 -18.66 -1.75 10.03
C CYS A 129 -18.12 -2.55 8.85
N PHE A 130 -19.00 -3.34 8.25
CA PHE A 130 -18.74 -4.06 7.02
C PHE A 130 -20.03 -4.14 6.20
N MET A 131 -19.89 -4.39 4.92
CA MET A 131 -21.01 -4.59 4.01
C MET A 131 -20.76 -5.79 3.12
N ARG A 132 -21.82 -6.23 2.44
CA ARG A 132 -21.73 -7.27 1.43
C ARG A 132 -21.25 -6.67 0.12
N ASP A 133 -20.41 -7.40 -0.61
CA ASP A 133 -20.08 -6.99 -1.96
C ASP A 133 -21.28 -7.15 -2.90
N GLN A 134 -21.49 -6.18 -3.77
CA GLN A 134 -22.58 -6.19 -4.75
C GLN A 134 -22.37 -7.16 -5.92
N HIS A 135 -21.14 -7.61 -6.17
CA HIS A 135 -20.80 -8.46 -7.31
C HIS A 135 -20.51 -9.90 -6.91
N PHE A 136 -20.02 -10.15 -5.70
CA PHE A 136 -19.53 -11.46 -5.29
C PHE A 136 -20.15 -11.89 -3.96
N GLU A 137 -20.87 -13.02 -3.96
CA GLU A 137 -21.62 -13.54 -2.82
C GLU A 137 -20.75 -13.77 -1.58
N ASN A 138 -19.55 -14.34 -1.77
CA ASN A 138 -18.63 -14.68 -0.69
C ASN A 138 -17.61 -13.58 -0.38
N LEU A 139 -17.87 -12.33 -0.76
CA LEU A 139 -16.96 -11.20 -0.51
C LEU A 139 -17.59 -10.19 0.45
N LEU A 140 -16.82 -9.84 1.48
CA LEU A 140 -17.16 -8.80 2.45
C LEU A 140 -16.25 -7.59 2.24
N VAL A 141 -16.80 -6.41 2.47
CA VAL A 141 -16.13 -5.12 2.29
C VAL A 141 -16.12 -4.40 3.62
N PHE A 142 -14.92 -4.09 4.11
CA PHE A 142 -14.69 -3.49 5.42
C PHE A 142 -14.17 -2.07 5.28
N SER A 143 -14.49 -1.21 6.25
CA SER A 143 -13.92 0.14 6.35
C SER A 143 -12.38 0.08 6.44
N PRO A 144 -11.65 1.03 5.81
CA PRO A 144 -10.20 1.12 5.97
C PRO A 144 -9.76 1.30 7.43
N THR A 145 -10.62 1.84 8.30
CA THR A 145 -10.29 2.14 9.71
C THR A 145 -10.03 0.89 10.54
N ILE A 146 -10.63 -0.25 10.19
CA ILE A 146 -10.50 -1.51 10.94
C ILE A 146 -9.49 -2.47 10.30
N LYS A 147 -8.75 -2.00 9.30
CA LYS A 147 -7.84 -2.83 8.52
C LYS A 147 -6.85 -3.62 9.38
N PHE A 148 -6.17 -2.97 10.32
CA PHE A 148 -5.17 -3.62 11.17
C PHE A 148 -5.81 -4.60 12.16
N ASP A 149 -6.93 -4.21 12.78
CA ASP A 149 -7.74 -5.10 13.63
C ASP A 149 -8.16 -6.36 12.85
N LEU A 150 -8.51 -6.22 11.56
CA LEU A 150 -8.95 -7.33 10.74
C LEU A 150 -7.81 -8.32 10.42
N TYR A 151 -6.56 -7.86 10.24
CA TYR A 151 -5.42 -8.75 10.03
C TYR A 151 -5.13 -9.65 11.23
N GLU A 152 -5.40 -9.16 12.43
CA GLU A 152 -5.18 -9.90 13.69
C GLU A 152 -6.44 -10.68 14.14
N HIS A 153 -7.54 -10.57 13.40
CA HIS A 153 -8.79 -11.23 13.75
C HIS A 153 -8.71 -12.74 13.60
N ASP A 154 -9.27 -13.48 14.57
CA ASP A 154 -9.31 -14.95 14.57
C ASP A 154 -9.86 -15.56 13.27
N LEU A 155 -10.90 -14.97 12.66
CA LEU A 155 -11.41 -15.41 11.35
C LEU A 155 -10.34 -15.38 10.25
N VAL A 156 -9.47 -14.36 10.26
CA VAL A 156 -8.37 -14.20 9.31
C VAL A 156 -7.22 -15.13 9.67
N LEU A 157 -6.82 -15.20 10.93
CA LEU A 157 -5.73 -16.07 11.40
C LEU A 157 -6.08 -17.55 11.15
N ASP A 158 -7.31 -17.96 11.47
CA ASP A 158 -7.85 -19.29 11.17
C ASP A 158 -8.05 -19.52 9.66
N GLY A 159 -7.89 -18.53 8.79
CA GLY A 159 -8.09 -18.71 7.34
C GLY A 159 -9.54 -19.01 6.94
N LYS A 160 -10.52 -18.72 7.80
CA LYS A 160 -11.97 -18.70 7.47
C LYS A 160 -12.31 -17.47 6.64
N LEU A 161 -11.59 -16.37 6.85
CA LEU A 161 -11.66 -15.14 6.08
C LEU A 161 -10.27 -14.87 5.47
N SER A 162 -10.25 -14.48 4.19
CA SER A 162 -9.02 -14.21 3.45
C SER A 162 -9.05 -12.79 2.93
N ILE A 163 -8.20 -11.93 3.48
CA ILE A 163 -8.00 -10.58 2.94
C ILE A 163 -7.35 -10.73 1.56
N GLN A 164 -7.99 -10.17 0.54
CA GLN A 164 -7.60 -10.36 -0.85
C GLN A 164 -8.12 -9.20 -1.70
N ASP A 165 -7.31 -8.69 -2.63
CA ASP A 165 -7.74 -7.62 -3.52
C ASP A 165 -8.92 -8.09 -4.40
N LYS A 166 -9.89 -7.20 -4.63
CA LYS A 166 -11.09 -7.53 -5.40
C LYS A 166 -10.76 -7.95 -6.83
N SER A 167 -9.70 -7.43 -7.45
CA SER A 167 -9.27 -7.86 -8.79
C SER A 167 -8.84 -9.33 -8.81
N THR A 168 -8.19 -9.81 -7.76
CA THR A 168 -7.80 -11.22 -7.61
C THR A 168 -9.04 -12.11 -7.42
N VAL A 169 -10.06 -11.63 -6.71
CA VAL A 169 -11.37 -12.31 -6.56
C VAL A 169 -12.07 -12.45 -7.93
N VAL A 170 -12.09 -11.38 -8.73
CA VAL A 170 -12.69 -11.39 -10.09
C VAL A 170 -12.07 -12.50 -10.94
N ALA A 171 -10.74 -12.64 -10.92
CA ALA A 171 -10.05 -13.66 -11.71
C ALA A 171 -10.51 -15.09 -11.35
N ALA A 172 -10.71 -15.36 -10.06
CA ALA A 172 -11.21 -16.64 -9.59
C ALA A 172 -12.69 -16.85 -9.97
N GLU A 173 -13.53 -15.82 -9.90
CA GLU A 173 -14.95 -15.94 -10.25
C GLU A 173 -15.18 -16.24 -11.74
N VAL A 174 -14.31 -15.73 -12.61
CA VAL A 174 -14.30 -16.10 -14.04
C VAL A 174 -14.04 -17.60 -14.20
N VAL A 175 -13.09 -18.16 -13.43
CA VAL A 175 -12.82 -19.59 -13.42
C VAL A 175 -14.00 -20.38 -12.86
N ASN A 176 -14.62 -19.90 -11.78
CA ASN A 176 -15.83 -20.51 -11.21
C ASN A 176 -16.93 -20.67 -12.26
N THR A 177 -17.19 -19.62 -13.04
CA THR A 177 -18.18 -19.63 -14.12
C THR A 177 -17.90 -20.73 -15.13
N MET A 178 -16.64 -20.89 -15.56
CA MET A 178 -16.24 -21.96 -16.48
C MET A 178 -16.43 -23.35 -15.83
N VAL A 179 -16.00 -23.52 -14.58
CA VAL A 179 -16.16 -24.78 -13.83
C VAL A 179 -17.63 -25.20 -13.74
N LEU A 180 -18.51 -24.26 -13.42
CA LEU A 180 -19.97 -24.50 -13.34
C LEU A 180 -20.56 -24.83 -14.72
N GLU A 181 -20.11 -24.16 -15.78
CA GLU A 181 -20.55 -24.47 -17.14
C GLU A 181 -20.19 -25.91 -17.52
N PHE A 182 -18.96 -26.32 -17.24
CA PHE A 182 -18.52 -27.69 -17.52
C PHE A 182 -19.26 -28.74 -16.67
N ALA A 183 -19.54 -28.44 -15.40
CA ALA A 183 -20.35 -29.31 -14.54
C ALA A 183 -21.78 -29.47 -15.11
N SER A 184 -22.40 -28.37 -15.56
CA SER A 184 -23.73 -28.38 -16.18
C SER A 184 -23.75 -29.20 -17.48
N GLN A 185 -22.72 -29.08 -18.31
CA GLN A 185 -22.59 -29.87 -19.54
C GLN A 185 -22.49 -31.37 -19.24
N LYS A 186 -21.72 -31.74 -18.19
CA LYS A 186 -21.60 -33.15 -17.74
C LYS A 186 -22.93 -33.70 -17.26
N GLU A 187 -23.66 -32.94 -16.45
CA GLU A 187 -24.96 -33.36 -15.95
C GLU A 187 -25.97 -33.58 -17.09
N LYS A 188 -26.05 -32.64 -18.05
CA LYS A 188 -26.91 -32.77 -19.23
C LYS A 188 -26.55 -33.98 -20.09
N ALA A 189 -25.27 -34.26 -20.29
CA ALA A 189 -24.83 -35.42 -21.06
C ALA A 189 -25.23 -36.75 -20.39
N VAL A 190 -25.11 -36.84 -19.06
CA VAL A 190 -25.58 -38.02 -18.28
C VAL A 190 -27.09 -38.21 -18.44
N GLN A 191 -27.86 -37.12 -18.38
CA GLN A 191 -29.33 -37.17 -18.51
C GLN A 191 -29.79 -37.55 -19.93
N LEU A 192 -29.12 -37.03 -20.96
CA LEU A 192 -29.49 -37.27 -22.37
C LEU A 192 -29.19 -38.69 -22.83
N ILE A 193 -28.14 -39.35 -22.30
CA ILE A 193 -27.75 -40.70 -22.69
C ILE A 193 -27.43 -41.56 -21.46
N PRO A 194 -28.47 -42.10 -20.77
CA PRO A 194 -28.29 -42.93 -19.60
C PRO A 194 -27.38 -44.14 -19.88
N GLY A 195 -26.35 -44.33 -19.05
CA GLY A 195 -25.40 -45.45 -19.18
C GLY A 195 -24.17 -45.18 -20.07
N THR A 196 -24.03 -43.97 -20.63
CA THR A 196 -22.81 -43.58 -21.35
C THR A 196 -21.71 -43.19 -20.37
N ASP A 197 -20.48 -43.63 -20.62
CA ASP A 197 -19.33 -43.14 -19.88
C ASP A 197 -19.00 -41.70 -20.32
N VAL A 198 -19.65 -40.73 -19.68
CA VAL A 198 -19.51 -39.30 -19.95
C VAL A 198 -18.06 -38.82 -19.79
N LYS A 199 -17.23 -39.56 -19.04
CA LYS A 199 -15.79 -39.30 -18.88
C LYS A 199 -15.02 -39.41 -20.20
N SER A 200 -15.46 -40.30 -21.09
CA SER A 200 -14.84 -40.50 -22.42
C SER A 200 -15.10 -39.34 -23.40
N PHE A 201 -16.21 -38.61 -23.23
CA PHE A 201 -16.64 -37.53 -24.13
C PHE A 201 -16.29 -36.13 -23.63
N LEU A 202 -16.48 -35.86 -22.34
CA LEU A 202 -16.26 -34.53 -21.75
C LEU A 202 -14.90 -34.40 -21.05
N GLY A 203 -14.06 -35.43 -21.16
CA GLY A 203 -12.76 -35.52 -20.52
C GLY A 203 -12.85 -35.90 -19.05
N GLU A 204 -11.86 -36.68 -18.60
CA GLU A 204 -11.75 -37.10 -17.20
C GLU A 204 -11.39 -35.95 -16.25
N GLY A 205 -10.82 -34.86 -16.77
CA GLY A 205 -10.16 -33.82 -16.00
C GLY A 205 -10.95 -32.51 -15.90
N ASP A 206 -11.00 -31.97 -14.69
CA ASP A 206 -11.43 -30.59 -14.39
C ASP A 206 -10.30 -29.83 -13.66
N ASP A 207 -9.05 -30.30 -13.84
CA ASP A 207 -7.91 -29.73 -13.12
C ASP A 207 -7.60 -28.32 -13.65
N VAL A 208 -7.11 -27.48 -12.77
CA VAL A 208 -6.80 -26.08 -13.05
C VAL A 208 -5.29 -25.90 -12.98
N LEU A 209 -4.72 -25.18 -13.94
CA LEU A 209 -3.32 -24.81 -13.94
C LEU A 209 -3.22 -23.29 -13.80
N GLN A 210 -2.40 -22.82 -12.86
CA GLN A 210 -2.04 -21.41 -12.70
C GLN A 210 -0.58 -21.23 -13.11
N THR A 211 -0.31 -20.31 -14.04
CA THR A 211 1.02 -20.15 -14.65
C THR A 211 2.06 -19.52 -13.73
N HIS A 212 1.63 -18.74 -12.71
CA HIS A 212 2.49 -18.18 -11.69
C HIS A 212 1.73 -18.03 -10.36
N ALA A 213 2.22 -18.63 -9.29
CA ALA A 213 1.74 -18.45 -7.94
C ALA A 213 2.67 -17.53 -7.16
N GLU A 214 2.16 -16.33 -6.85
CA GLU A 214 2.94 -15.30 -6.18
C GLU A 214 2.79 -15.38 -4.66
N SER A 215 1.57 -15.39 -4.15
CA SER A 215 1.30 -15.37 -2.70
C SER A 215 0.38 -16.46 -2.19
N GLY A 216 -0.07 -17.33 -3.08
CA GLY A 216 -1.04 -18.38 -2.77
C GLY A 216 -2.49 -17.93 -2.59
N ASN A 217 -2.81 -16.64 -2.57
CA ASN A 217 -4.20 -16.17 -2.37
C ASN A 217 -5.13 -16.60 -3.51
N LEU A 218 -4.77 -16.29 -4.76
CA LEU A 218 -5.51 -16.75 -5.93
C LEU A 218 -5.53 -18.29 -5.97
N THR A 219 -4.41 -18.93 -5.67
CA THR A 219 -4.27 -20.39 -5.68
C THR A 219 -5.23 -21.06 -4.68
N ALA A 220 -5.31 -20.55 -3.46
CA ALA A 220 -6.24 -21.01 -2.43
C ALA A 220 -7.70 -20.76 -2.83
N HIS A 221 -7.97 -19.64 -3.49
CA HIS A 221 -9.30 -19.34 -3.99
C HIS A 221 -9.69 -20.33 -5.09
N LEU A 222 -8.85 -20.56 -6.10
CA LEU A 222 -9.08 -21.56 -7.15
C LEU A 222 -9.30 -22.96 -6.57
N SER A 223 -8.54 -23.33 -5.54
CA SER A 223 -8.72 -24.58 -4.80
C SER A 223 -10.13 -24.73 -4.24
N SER A 224 -10.72 -23.65 -3.71
CA SER A 224 -12.08 -23.65 -3.15
C SER A 224 -13.22 -23.66 -4.16
N LEU A 225 -12.93 -23.41 -5.44
CA LEU A 225 -13.93 -23.38 -6.50
C LEU A 225 -14.06 -24.72 -7.23
N ILE A 226 -13.06 -25.59 -7.13
CA ILE A 226 -13.06 -26.89 -7.81
C ILE A 226 -13.35 -28.03 -6.84
N HIS A 227 -13.90 -29.12 -7.37
CA HIS A 227 -14.20 -30.31 -6.59
C HIS A 227 -12.93 -30.83 -5.89
N PRO A 228 -13.00 -31.31 -4.63
CA PRO A 228 -11.81 -31.69 -3.86
C PRO A 228 -10.95 -32.80 -4.49
N ASP A 229 -11.54 -33.65 -5.34
CA ASP A 229 -10.82 -34.68 -6.11
C ASP A 229 -9.99 -34.13 -7.29
N ARG A 230 -10.12 -32.84 -7.60
CA ARG A 230 -9.44 -32.14 -8.71
C ARG A 230 -8.25 -31.38 -8.20
N LYS A 231 -7.24 -31.24 -9.05
CA LYS A 231 -5.97 -30.62 -8.68
C LYS A 231 -5.84 -29.20 -9.22
N VAL A 232 -5.24 -28.33 -8.41
CA VAL A 232 -4.70 -27.05 -8.87
C VAL A 232 -3.20 -27.19 -9.02
N PHE A 233 -2.65 -27.06 -10.22
CA PHE A 233 -1.21 -26.99 -10.45
C PHE A 233 -0.78 -25.52 -10.44
N ALA A 234 0.07 -25.12 -9.51
CA ALA A 234 0.49 -23.73 -9.33
C ALA A 234 1.99 -23.59 -9.61
N PHE A 235 2.33 -22.99 -10.74
CA PHE A 235 3.72 -22.88 -11.24
C PHE A 235 4.44 -21.63 -10.77
N GLY A 236 5.75 -21.58 -11.00
CA GLY A 236 6.57 -20.39 -10.84
C GLY A 236 6.70 -19.91 -9.39
N VAL A 237 6.55 -20.81 -8.42
CA VAL A 237 6.77 -20.52 -7.01
C VAL A 237 8.26 -20.34 -6.77
N THR A 238 8.68 -19.25 -6.14
CA THR A 238 10.12 -19.08 -5.83
C THR A 238 10.50 -19.90 -4.60
N PRO A 239 11.73 -20.45 -4.53
CA PRO A 239 12.18 -21.23 -3.36
C PRO A 239 12.01 -20.49 -2.04
N ASP A 240 12.28 -19.17 -2.02
CA ASP A 240 12.15 -18.31 -0.83
C ASP A 240 10.69 -18.15 -0.35
N SER A 241 9.71 -18.37 -1.24
CA SER A 241 8.28 -18.20 -0.94
C SER A 241 7.54 -19.53 -0.78
N TYR A 242 8.16 -20.66 -1.12
CA TYR A 242 7.48 -21.96 -1.17
C TYR A 242 6.85 -22.33 0.17
N GLU A 243 7.64 -22.34 1.25
CA GLU A 243 7.19 -22.68 2.60
C GLU A 243 6.07 -21.73 3.07
N GLN A 244 6.20 -20.42 2.80
CA GLN A 244 5.19 -19.42 3.15
C GLN A 244 3.86 -19.65 2.42
N ILE A 245 3.92 -20.01 1.14
CA ILE A 245 2.74 -20.31 0.35
C ILE A 245 2.13 -21.63 0.80
N GLU A 246 2.93 -22.65 1.07
CA GLU A 246 2.50 -23.96 1.56
C GLU A 246 1.76 -23.83 2.91
N ASP A 247 2.37 -23.17 3.89
CA ASP A 247 1.76 -22.88 5.20
C ASP A 247 0.43 -22.15 5.05
N LYS A 248 0.37 -21.17 4.14
CA LYS A 248 -0.84 -20.41 3.87
C LYS A 248 -1.93 -21.27 3.24
N LEU A 249 -1.59 -22.15 2.30
CA LEU A 249 -2.53 -23.08 1.70
C LEU A 249 -3.07 -24.08 2.72
N GLU A 250 -2.21 -24.61 3.60
CA GLU A 250 -2.62 -25.49 4.69
C GLU A 250 -3.57 -24.78 5.65
N ARG A 251 -3.23 -23.56 6.06
CA ARG A 251 -4.08 -22.71 6.91
C ARG A 251 -5.45 -22.45 6.28
N MET A 252 -5.50 -22.28 4.96
CA MET A 252 -6.73 -22.10 4.19
C MET A 252 -7.43 -23.42 3.81
N ALA A 253 -6.93 -24.58 4.28
CA ALA A 253 -7.43 -25.91 3.96
C ALA A 253 -7.43 -26.27 2.46
N ALA A 254 -6.58 -25.61 1.66
CA ALA A 254 -6.42 -25.80 0.22
C ALA A 254 -5.53 -27.03 -0.09
N ARG A 255 -6.03 -28.22 0.23
CA ARG A 255 -5.26 -29.49 0.18
C ARG A 255 -5.11 -30.11 -1.20
N ASN A 256 -5.83 -29.61 -2.19
CA ASN A 256 -5.82 -30.12 -3.56
C ASN A 256 -4.89 -29.31 -4.48
N VAL A 257 -3.95 -28.56 -3.91
CA VAL A 257 -2.96 -27.76 -4.64
C VAL A 257 -1.65 -28.54 -4.77
N ASN A 258 -1.03 -28.45 -5.94
CA ASN A 258 0.30 -28.95 -6.24
C ASN A 258 1.20 -27.77 -6.67
N LEU A 259 2.02 -27.29 -5.73
CA LEU A 259 2.97 -26.20 -5.97
C LEU A 259 4.16 -26.70 -6.80
N GLN A 260 4.55 -25.94 -7.81
CA GLN A 260 5.68 -26.24 -8.69
C GLN A 260 6.65 -25.05 -8.68
N GLU A 261 7.90 -25.33 -8.34
CA GLU A 261 8.99 -24.33 -8.40
C GLU A 261 9.42 -24.02 -9.84
N GLU A 262 9.13 -24.93 -10.78
CA GLU A 262 9.49 -24.77 -12.18
C GLU A 262 8.68 -23.65 -12.87
N SER A 263 9.27 -23.07 -13.92
CA SER A 263 8.56 -22.14 -14.79
C SER A 263 7.47 -22.87 -15.55
N PHE A 264 6.31 -22.25 -15.71
CA PHE A 264 5.27 -22.76 -16.60
C PHE A 264 5.78 -22.96 -18.04
N LEU A 265 6.74 -22.15 -18.48
CA LEU A 265 7.31 -22.26 -19.84
C LEU A 265 8.16 -23.52 -20.05
N ASP A 266 8.62 -24.15 -18.97
CA ASP A 266 9.40 -25.38 -19.03
C ASP A 266 8.51 -26.63 -19.05
N ALA A 267 7.23 -26.49 -18.70
CA ALA A 267 6.26 -27.59 -18.69
C ALA A 267 5.87 -28.00 -20.11
N LEU A 268 5.89 -29.31 -20.38
CA LEU A 268 5.48 -29.87 -21.67
C LEU A 268 3.98 -30.22 -21.65
N PRO A 269 3.22 -29.87 -22.70
CA PRO A 269 1.80 -30.25 -22.81
C PRO A 269 1.54 -31.76 -22.80
N THR A 270 2.56 -32.57 -23.08
CA THR A 270 2.49 -34.04 -23.14
C THR A 270 2.72 -34.71 -21.78
N GLU A 271 2.95 -33.96 -20.71
CA GLU A 271 3.19 -34.54 -19.40
C GLU A 271 1.94 -35.21 -18.83
N GLU A 272 2.10 -36.45 -18.36
CA GLU A 272 0.98 -37.25 -17.87
C GLU A 272 0.28 -36.60 -16.66
N ARG A 273 1.03 -35.84 -15.83
CA ARG A 273 0.46 -35.10 -14.69
C ARG A 273 -0.50 -33.98 -15.12
N LEU A 274 -0.31 -33.39 -16.31
CA LEU A 274 -1.10 -32.26 -16.81
C LEU A 274 -2.22 -32.67 -17.76
N LYS A 275 -2.32 -33.96 -18.10
CA LYS A 275 -3.31 -34.53 -19.03
C LYS A 275 -4.78 -34.26 -18.65
N LYS A 276 -5.03 -33.98 -17.36
CA LYS A 276 -6.36 -33.69 -16.80
C LYS A 276 -6.63 -32.21 -16.62
N VAL A 277 -5.68 -31.33 -16.96
CA VAL A 277 -5.87 -29.89 -16.93
C VAL A 277 -6.85 -29.49 -18.03
N ARG A 278 -7.88 -28.73 -17.65
CA ARG A 278 -8.85 -28.17 -18.61
C ARG A 278 -8.84 -26.65 -18.61
N ILE A 279 -8.48 -26.02 -17.50
CA ILE A 279 -8.47 -24.56 -17.35
C ILE A 279 -7.04 -24.12 -17.07
N ILE A 280 -6.55 -23.15 -17.84
CA ILE A 280 -5.27 -22.48 -17.60
C ILE A 280 -5.55 -21.03 -17.21
N VAL A 281 -5.20 -20.68 -15.98
CA VAL A 281 -5.24 -19.34 -15.42
C VAL A 281 -3.88 -18.69 -15.65
N VAL A 282 -3.85 -17.79 -16.63
CA VAL A 282 -2.64 -17.06 -17.01
C VAL A 282 -2.43 -15.88 -16.06
N ASN A 283 -1.89 -16.18 -14.88
CA ASN A 283 -1.39 -15.19 -13.93
C ASN A 283 0.10 -14.96 -14.20
N VAL A 284 0.50 -13.75 -14.56
CA VAL A 284 1.87 -13.44 -15.01
C VAL A 284 2.49 -12.41 -14.05
N PRO A 285 3.76 -12.57 -13.66
CA PRO A 285 4.50 -11.50 -13.00
C PRO A 285 4.40 -10.20 -13.82
N CYS A 286 4.04 -9.10 -13.18
CA CYS A 286 3.87 -7.82 -13.85
C CYS A 286 4.51 -6.69 -13.04
N SER A 287 4.60 -5.49 -13.64
CA SER A 287 5.16 -4.29 -13.00
C SER A 287 4.31 -3.75 -11.84
N LYS A 288 3.08 -4.26 -11.66
CA LYS A 288 2.14 -3.82 -10.62
C LYS A 288 1.81 -2.32 -10.69
N SER A 289 1.91 -1.71 -11.88
CA SER A 289 1.67 -0.28 -12.08
C SER A 289 0.22 0.15 -11.88
N GLY A 290 -0.73 -0.80 -11.93
CA GLY A 290 -2.15 -0.54 -11.65
C GLY A 290 -2.49 -0.49 -10.15
N ILE A 291 -1.52 -0.81 -9.27
CA ILE A 291 -1.74 -0.87 -7.83
C ILE A 291 -1.63 0.55 -7.26
N VAL A 292 -2.74 1.04 -6.73
CA VAL A 292 -2.82 2.40 -6.20
C VAL A 292 -2.05 2.55 -4.89
N ASN A 293 -2.17 1.56 -4.00
CA ASN A 293 -1.41 1.50 -2.75
C ASN A 293 -0.56 0.23 -2.70
N PRO A 294 0.72 0.30 -3.09
CA PRO A 294 1.57 -0.87 -3.15
C PRO A 294 1.87 -1.49 -1.78
N VAL A 295 1.90 -0.68 -0.71
CA VAL A 295 2.10 -1.20 0.65
C VAL A 295 0.89 -2.03 1.07
N ASP A 296 -0.30 -1.51 0.82
CA ASP A 296 -1.54 -2.20 1.16
C ASP A 296 -1.71 -3.48 0.39
N PHE A 297 -1.41 -3.46 -0.91
CA PHE A 297 -1.42 -4.67 -1.71
C PHE A 297 -0.45 -5.71 -1.18
N VAL A 298 0.76 -5.31 -0.78
CA VAL A 298 1.73 -6.25 -0.19
C VAL A 298 1.19 -6.86 1.11
N LEU A 299 0.52 -6.07 1.95
CA LEU A 299 -0.09 -6.57 3.19
C LEU A 299 -1.27 -7.50 2.91
N GLN A 300 -2.15 -7.14 1.98
CA GLN A 300 -3.36 -7.90 1.64
C GLN A 300 -3.02 -9.21 0.92
N GLU A 301 -2.17 -9.11 -0.10
CA GLU A 301 -1.80 -10.27 -0.91
C GLU A 301 -0.69 -11.09 -0.25
N GLY A 302 0.11 -10.52 0.65
CA GLY A 302 1.23 -11.20 1.30
C GLY A 302 2.47 -11.33 0.42
N VAL A 303 2.66 -10.39 -0.52
CA VAL A 303 3.74 -10.48 -1.51
C VAL A 303 4.99 -9.73 -1.06
N THR A 304 5.86 -10.38 -0.30
CA THR A 304 7.10 -9.75 0.21
C THR A 304 8.12 -9.44 -0.89
N SER A 305 8.18 -10.26 -1.94
CA SER A 305 9.04 -10.06 -3.13
C SER A 305 8.71 -8.77 -3.89
N SER A 306 7.44 -8.35 -3.88
CA SER A 306 6.96 -7.14 -4.55
C SER A 306 7.59 -5.87 -4.03
N ILE A 307 7.98 -5.79 -2.76
CA ILE A 307 8.57 -4.56 -2.19
C ILE A 307 9.86 -4.19 -2.96
N LYS A 308 10.69 -5.18 -3.30
CA LYS A 308 11.92 -4.97 -4.07
C LYS A 308 11.64 -4.55 -5.50
N GLU A 309 10.59 -5.08 -6.13
CA GLU A 309 10.21 -4.73 -7.52
C GLU A 309 9.52 -3.36 -7.62
N LEU A 310 8.62 -3.06 -6.68
CA LEU A 310 7.97 -1.76 -6.53
C LEU A 310 8.98 -0.66 -6.21
N ALA A 311 10.05 -0.98 -5.46
CA ALA A 311 11.15 -0.07 -5.19
C ALA A 311 12.05 0.19 -6.42
N ARG A 312 12.03 -0.67 -7.44
CA ARG A 312 12.81 -0.50 -8.70
C ARG A 312 12.16 0.46 -9.69
N GLY A 313 11.13 1.20 -9.29
CA GLY A 313 10.33 2.07 -10.14
C GLY A 313 11.13 2.72 -11.27
N ASN A 314 10.70 2.51 -12.51
CA ASN A 314 11.23 3.26 -13.63
C ASN A 314 10.95 4.74 -13.34
N ILE A 315 12.00 5.46 -12.95
CA ILE A 315 11.94 6.90 -12.76
C ILE A 315 11.77 7.49 -14.15
N ASP A 316 10.55 7.89 -14.47
CA ASP A 316 10.30 8.77 -15.61
C ASP A 316 11.00 10.10 -15.30
N THR A 317 12.17 10.30 -15.90
CA THR A 317 13.00 11.50 -15.71
C THR A 317 12.28 12.77 -16.14
N SER A 318 11.18 12.67 -16.91
CA SER A 318 10.33 13.81 -17.24
C SER A 318 9.48 14.29 -16.06
N LYS A 319 9.11 13.40 -15.11
CA LYS A 319 8.41 13.76 -13.86
C LYS A 319 9.35 14.26 -12.76
N VAL A 320 10.64 13.94 -12.85
CA VAL A 320 11.68 14.50 -11.97
C VAL A 320 11.92 15.98 -12.25
N LYS A 321 11.64 16.45 -13.47
CA LYS A 321 11.77 17.88 -13.83
C LYS A 321 10.76 18.78 -13.12
N GLY A 322 9.59 18.26 -12.73
CA GLY A 322 8.56 18.98 -11.97
C GLY A 322 8.75 18.94 -10.45
N THR A 323 9.55 17.98 -9.95
CA THR A 323 9.97 17.89 -8.54
C THR A 323 11.36 18.50 -8.35
N GLY A 324 11.73 19.44 -9.22
CA GLY A 324 12.89 20.30 -9.04
C GLY A 324 12.74 21.04 -7.73
N ILE A 325 13.28 20.47 -6.66
CA ILE A 325 13.65 21.18 -5.45
C ILE A 325 14.60 22.29 -5.94
N PRO A 326 14.21 23.58 -5.94
CA PRO A 326 15.10 24.65 -6.38
C PRO A 326 16.23 24.91 -5.38
N ALA A 327 16.41 24.04 -4.37
CA ALA A 327 17.29 24.24 -3.23
C ALA A 327 18.63 23.48 -3.33
N LEU A 328 18.95 22.84 -4.47
CA LEU A 328 20.29 22.29 -4.71
C LEU A 328 21.27 23.29 -5.37
N GLU A 329 20.94 24.59 -5.41
CA GLU A 329 21.96 25.64 -5.58
C GLU A 329 22.80 25.89 -4.30
N PHE A 330 22.54 25.16 -3.20
CA PHE A 330 23.34 25.28 -1.98
C PHE A 330 24.67 24.52 -1.99
N SER A 331 24.97 23.73 -3.03
CA SER A 331 26.26 23.03 -3.13
C SER A 331 27.39 23.90 -3.67
N GLU A 332 27.11 24.91 -4.50
CA GLU A 332 28.16 25.81 -5.03
C GLU A 332 28.56 26.90 -4.02
N ALA A 333 27.70 27.23 -3.06
CA ALA A 333 28.00 28.20 -2.01
C ALA A 333 28.82 27.62 -0.83
N CYS A 334 29.09 26.31 -0.81
CA CYS A 334 29.89 25.69 0.26
C CYS A 334 31.38 25.49 -0.12
N ASP A 335 31.77 25.73 -1.37
CA ASP A 335 33.15 25.52 -1.86
C ASP A 335 34.02 26.79 -1.89
N GLU A 336 33.50 27.96 -1.54
CA GLU A 336 34.30 29.19 -1.41
C GLU A 336 34.54 29.57 0.06
N VAL A 337 35.46 28.86 0.72
CA VAL A 337 36.18 29.40 1.88
C VAL A 337 37.67 29.14 1.66
N PRO A 338 38.49 30.17 1.31
CA PRO A 338 39.93 30.00 1.33
C PRO A 338 40.41 29.91 2.77
N ALA A 339 41.06 28.79 3.07
CA ALA A 339 41.79 28.58 4.30
C ALA A 339 43.02 29.50 4.36
N SER A 340 42.95 30.60 5.12
CA SER A 340 44.14 31.19 5.74
C SER A 340 43.80 32.27 6.77
N SER A 341 44.39 32.10 7.96
CA SER A 341 44.91 33.14 8.85
C SER A 341 43.93 33.95 9.71
N GLY A 342 43.90 33.60 11.00
CA GLY A 342 44.49 34.42 12.07
C GLY A 342 43.95 35.83 12.29
N ASP A 343 43.33 35.99 13.46
CA ASP A 343 43.16 37.21 14.26
C ASP A 343 42.21 38.33 13.77
N HIS A 344 41.41 38.77 14.74
CA HIS A 344 40.61 40.01 14.80
C HIS A 344 39.18 39.98 14.25
N LEU A 345 38.23 39.59 15.12
CA LEU A 345 36.84 40.07 15.06
C LEU A 345 36.39 40.58 16.45
N HIS A 346 36.87 41.77 16.78
CA HIS A 346 36.15 42.72 17.62
C HIS A 346 35.86 43.93 16.71
N HIS A 347 34.64 44.49 16.79
CA HIS A 347 34.15 45.65 16.01
C HIS A 347 33.79 45.42 14.53
N ALA A 348 32.49 45.30 14.22
CA ALA A 348 31.79 46.12 13.20
C ALA A 348 30.39 45.57 12.88
N PHE A 349 29.36 45.98 13.63
CA PHE A 349 27.97 46.01 13.16
C PHE A 349 27.30 47.29 13.65
N HIS A 350 27.86 48.42 13.20
CA HIS A 350 27.21 49.72 13.18
C HIS A 350 27.81 50.46 11.98
N SER A 351 27.05 50.54 10.88
CA SER A 351 27.19 51.49 9.76
C SER A 351 26.96 50.82 8.41
N GLN A 352 25.70 50.63 8.04
CA GLN A 352 25.29 50.78 6.64
C GLN A 352 23.80 51.10 6.55
N LEU A 353 23.41 52.21 7.21
CA LEU A 353 22.24 52.99 6.85
C LEU A 353 22.76 54.39 6.48
N GLY A 354 22.73 54.71 5.19
CA GLY A 354 22.77 56.10 4.73
C GLY A 354 23.58 56.37 3.45
N LYS A 355 22.84 56.84 2.43
CA LYS A 355 23.23 57.74 1.31
C LYS A 355 23.85 57.01 0.10
N HIS A 356 23.41 57.15 -1.16
CA HIS A 356 22.63 58.11 -1.96
C HIS A 356 21.87 57.31 -3.07
N GLY A 357 20.87 57.77 -3.81
CA GLY A 357 20.35 59.10 -4.11
C GLY A 357 19.17 59.00 -5.10
N ARG A 358 18.45 60.11 -5.22
CA ARG A 358 17.17 60.32 -5.92
C ARG A 358 17.26 60.14 -7.44
N GLY A 359 16.16 59.64 -8.02
CA GLY A 359 15.77 59.82 -9.42
C GLY A 359 14.27 59.59 -9.55
N GLU A 360 13.53 60.65 -9.86
CA GLU A 360 12.09 60.65 -10.16
C GLU A 360 11.85 60.10 -11.57
N GLU A 361 10.81 59.27 -11.74
CA GLU A 361 9.83 59.32 -12.84
C GLU A 361 8.76 58.22 -12.67
N SER A 362 7.66 58.36 -13.39
CA SER A 362 6.29 58.26 -12.87
C SER A 362 5.38 57.22 -13.56
N TYR A 363 4.24 56.94 -12.91
CA TYR A 363 2.94 56.42 -13.40
C TYR A 363 2.70 54.89 -13.55
N GLY A 364 1.62 54.42 -12.89
CA GLY A 364 0.90 53.16 -13.17
C GLY A 364 0.16 52.54 -11.97
N ASP A 365 -1.16 52.76 -11.90
CA ASP A 365 -2.16 52.34 -10.87
C ASP A 365 -2.27 50.82 -10.56
N GLU A 366 -2.50 50.47 -9.28
CA GLU A 366 -3.70 49.75 -8.74
C GLU A 366 -3.58 49.41 -7.22
N PRO A 367 -4.69 49.25 -6.46
CA PRO A 367 -4.69 49.41 -5.00
C PRO A 367 -4.54 48.13 -4.15
N ARG A 368 -3.67 48.26 -3.12
CA ARG A 368 -3.70 47.77 -1.72
C ARG A 368 -4.30 46.38 -1.40
N ARG A 369 -3.40 45.40 -1.22
CA ARG A 369 -3.61 44.06 -0.63
C ARG A 369 -3.14 43.96 0.83
N THR A 370 -3.19 45.06 1.59
CA THR A 370 -2.59 45.15 2.94
C THR A 370 -3.59 45.26 4.09
N GLU A 371 -4.90 45.32 3.84
CA GLU A 371 -5.91 45.34 4.93
C GLU A 371 -6.41 43.95 5.35
N GLN A 372 -6.31 42.92 4.50
CA GLN A 372 -6.72 41.54 4.86
C GLN A 372 -5.67 40.78 5.70
N ALA A 373 -4.39 41.18 5.67
CA ALA A 373 -3.33 40.52 6.42
C ALA A 373 -3.34 40.91 7.92
N ASP A 374 -3.71 42.15 8.24
CA ASP A 374 -3.76 42.64 9.62
C ASP A 374 -5.00 42.16 10.39
N GLU A 375 -6.10 41.84 9.69
CA GLU A 375 -7.30 41.28 10.31
C GLU A 375 -7.12 39.80 10.68
N PHE A 376 -6.36 39.04 9.87
CA PHE A 376 -6.04 37.63 10.14
C PHE A 376 -5.06 37.45 11.32
N LEU A 377 -4.09 38.38 11.48
CA LEU A 377 -3.16 38.37 12.62
C LEU A 377 -3.83 38.78 13.93
N ARG A 378 -4.87 39.63 13.91
CA ARG A 378 -5.65 39.98 15.11
C ARG A 378 -6.56 38.85 15.59
N ALA A 379 -7.16 38.09 14.68
CA ALA A 379 -7.99 36.94 15.04
C ALA A 379 -7.18 35.81 15.71
N HIS A 380 -5.93 35.59 15.29
CA HIS A 380 -5.05 34.58 15.88
C HIS A 380 -4.47 34.98 17.25
N ALA A 381 -4.32 36.28 17.53
CA ALA A 381 -3.85 36.75 18.83
C ALA A 381 -4.91 36.58 19.94
N CYS A 382 -6.20 36.82 19.65
CA CYS A 382 -7.28 36.64 20.63
C CYS A 382 -7.54 35.17 21.01
N SER A 383 -7.26 34.20 20.12
CA SER A 383 -7.46 32.77 20.41
C SER A 383 -6.35 32.20 21.32
N ALA A 384 -5.13 32.74 21.23
CA ALA A 384 -4.00 32.34 22.06
C ALA A 384 -4.11 32.88 23.51
N GLU A 385 -4.74 34.04 23.73
CA GLU A 385 -4.96 34.58 25.08
C GLU A 385 -6.13 33.89 25.81
N ALA A 386 -7.17 33.43 25.10
CA ALA A 386 -8.28 32.69 25.72
C ALA A 386 -7.91 31.28 26.21
N SER A 387 -6.84 30.69 25.68
CA SER A 387 -6.36 29.35 26.07
C SER A 387 -5.38 29.38 27.25
N ALA A 388 -4.88 30.55 27.65
CA ALA A 388 -3.92 30.71 28.75
C ALA A 388 -4.58 31.06 30.10
N GLU A 389 -5.87 31.43 30.13
CA GLU A 389 -6.60 31.76 31.38
C GLU A 389 -7.35 30.58 32.01
N PHE A 390 -7.34 29.37 31.41
CA PHE A 390 -8.09 28.20 31.94
C PHE A 390 -7.24 27.12 32.64
N GLU A 391 -5.91 27.25 32.70
CA GLU A 391 -5.03 26.31 33.44
C GLU A 391 -4.45 26.88 34.76
N GLY A 392 -5.00 27.99 35.24
CA GLY A 392 -4.57 28.64 36.49
C GLY A 392 -5.68 28.73 37.53
N GLY A 393 -6.30 27.61 37.90
CA GLY A 393 -7.33 27.63 38.95
C GLY A 393 -7.89 26.27 39.33
N SER A 394 -7.18 25.54 40.19
CA SER A 394 -7.68 24.71 41.31
C SER A 394 -6.52 24.02 42.00
#